data_AF-A0A7H8KF85-F1
#
_entry.id   AF-A0A7H8KF85-F1
#
_cell.length_a   1.000
_cell.length_b   1.000
_cell.length_c   1.000
_cell.angle_alpha   90.00
_cell.angle_beta   90.00
_cell.angle_gamma   90.00
#
_symmetry.space_group_name_H-M   'P 1'
#
loop_
_entity.id
_entity.type
_entity.pdbx_description
1 polymer ?
#
loop_
_entity_poly.entity_id
_entity_poly.type
_entity_poly.pdbx_seq_one_letter_code
_entity_poly.pdbx_strand_id
1 'polypeptide(L)'
;MNPDLDKQPGRNRWPHPGDNPLVRARKIAHMYRARLRALNTDACDDADATAQQFGETWAVPKVVTAHDDDLLDPADAADFLCTSTANIRRLRLAGRLNGEHTDSGWRYRVADLKDLQQNRPRASVERVARVEA
;
A
#
# COMPACT_ATOMS: atom_id res chain seq x y z
N MET A 1 17.16 -3.09 17.24
CA MET A 1 15.79 -3.59 17.05
C MET A 1 15.29 -4.03 18.42
N ASN A 2 14.18 -3.49 18.92
CA ASN A 2 13.70 -3.83 20.27
C ASN A 2 13.06 -5.24 20.24
N PRO A 3 13.62 -6.24 20.95
CA PRO A 3 13.12 -7.62 20.97
C PRO A 3 11.72 -7.76 21.59
N ASP A 4 11.20 -6.72 22.23
CA ASP A 4 9.85 -6.71 22.81
C ASP A 4 8.72 -6.58 21.78
N LEU A 5 9.05 -6.40 20.49
CA LEU A 5 8.05 -6.37 19.42
C LEU A 5 7.43 -7.76 19.15
N ASP A 6 8.14 -8.85 19.46
CA ASP A 6 7.68 -10.23 19.26
C ASP A 6 6.72 -10.73 20.37
N LYS A 7 6.63 -10.02 21.50
CA LYS A 7 5.92 -10.49 22.70
C LYS A 7 4.56 -9.82 22.95
N GLN A 8 4.05 -9.01 22.03
CA GLN A 8 2.78 -8.30 22.25
C GLN A 8 1.55 -9.17 21.88
N PRO A 9 0.67 -9.51 22.84
CA PRO A 9 -0.51 -10.31 22.56
C PRO A 9 -1.49 -9.50 21.70
N GLY A 10 -1.87 -10.05 20.54
CA GLY A 10 -2.76 -9.41 19.56
C GLY A 10 -2.08 -8.81 18.31
N ARG A 11 -0.74 -8.77 18.25
CA ARG A 11 0.02 -8.21 17.11
C ARG A 11 0.35 -9.16 15.95
N ASN A 12 0.02 -10.45 16.05
CA ASN A 12 0.35 -11.44 14.99
C ASN A 12 -0.61 -11.43 13.78
N ARG A 13 -1.37 -10.34 13.56
CA ARG A 13 -2.27 -10.21 12.40
C ARG A 13 -1.70 -9.21 11.41
N TRP A 14 -1.65 -9.61 10.14
CA TRP A 14 -1.27 -8.72 9.03
C TRP A 14 -2.09 -7.42 9.09
N PRO A 15 -1.47 -6.22 9.08
CA PRO A 15 -2.14 -4.96 9.37
C PRO A 15 -3.14 -4.51 8.30
N HIS A 16 -3.16 -5.17 7.14
CA HIS A 16 -4.08 -4.86 6.03
C HIS A 16 -5.09 -6.00 5.83
N PRO A 17 -6.20 -5.99 6.58
CA PRO A 17 -7.24 -7.00 6.42
C PRO A 17 -7.81 -6.96 4.99
N GLY A 18 -7.88 -8.13 4.35
CA GLY A 18 -8.32 -8.28 2.96
C GLY A 18 -7.20 -8.36 1.92
N ASP A 19 -5.94 -8.10 2.29
CA ASP A 19 -4.80 -8.38 1.41
C ASP A 19 -4.67 -9.90 1.21
N ASN A 20 -4.72 -10.32 -0.07
CA ASN A 20 -4.39 -11.67 -0.46
C ASN A 20 -2.87 -11.94 -0.31
N PRO A 21 -2.41 -13.21 -0.32
CA PRO A 21 -1.00 -13.54 -0.11
C PRO A 21 -0.01 -12.80 -1.02
N LEU A 22 -0.36 -12.58 -2.30
CA LEU A 22 0.47 -11.85 -3.25
C LEU A 22 0.64 -10.38 -2.83
N VAL A 23 -0.45 -9.70 -2.46
CA VAL A 23 -0.39 -8.31 -1.99
C VAL A 23 0.44 -8.21 -0.71
N ARG A 24 0.35 -9.21 0.19
CA ARG A 24 1.19 -9.27 1.39
C ARG A 24 2.67 -9.39 1.04
N ALA A 25 3.02 -10.30 0.13
CA ALA A 25 4.39 -10.49 -0.33
C ALA A 25 4.98 -9.20 -0.92
N ARG A 26 4.20 -8.50 -1.76
CA ARG A 26 4.62 -7.21 -2.33
C ARG A 26 4.93 -6.15 -1.27
N LYS A 27 4.04 -6.00 -0.29
CA LYS A 27 4.26 -5.06 0.82
C LYS A 27 5.47 -5.41 1.69
N ILE A 28 5.70 -6.69 1.93
CA ILE A 28 6.90 -7.17 2.64
C ILE A 28 8.16 -6.84 1.84
N ALA A 29 8.17 -7.10 0.53
CA ALA A 29 9.29 -6.77 -0.33
C ALA A 29 9.56 -5.25 -0.36
N HIS A 30 8.53 -4.40 -0.48
CA HIS A 30 8.70 -2.94 -0.39
C HIS A 30 9.26 -2.50 0.97
N MET A 31 8.85 -3.13 2.07
CA MET A 31 9.41 -2.88 3.40
C MET A 31 10.90 -3.23 3.46
N TYR A 32 11.30 -4.41 2.97
CA TYR A 32 12.71 -4.80 2.93
C TYR A 32 13.53 -3.88 2.03
N ARG A 33 13.01 -3.53 0.85
CA ARG A 33 13.65 -2.59 -0.06
C ARG A 33 13.85 -1.22 0.56
N ALA A 34 12.84 -0.64 1.20
CA ALA A 34 12.96 0.65 1.87
C ALA A 34 14.05 0.64 2.95
N ARG A 35 14.16 -0.46 3.70
CA ARG A 35 15.24 -0.66 4.68
C ARG A 35 16.61 -0.83 4.01
N LEU A 36 16.69 -1.61 2.93
CA LEU A 36 17.92 -1.82 2.19
C LEU A 36 18.43 -0.50 1.62
N ARG A 37 17.58 0.29 0.96
CA ARG A 37 17.91 1.61 0.43
C ARG A 37 18.50 2.54 1.50
N ALA A 38 17.90 2.55 2.69
CA ALA A 38 18.35 3.38 3.81
C ALA A 38 19.71 2.96 4.39
N LEU A 39 20.08 1.68 4.25
CA LEU A 39 21.32 1.12 4.79
C LEU A 39 22.45 1.07 3.75
N ASN A 40 22.12 0.71 2.50
CA ASN A 40 23.04 0.54 1.40
C ASN A 40 22.29 0.79 0.08
N THR A 41 22.52 1.97 -0.51
CA THR A 41 21.85 2.36 -1.75
C THR A 41 22.32 1.53 -2.94
N ASP A 42 23.62 1.29 -3.08
CA ASP A 42 24.19 0.54 -4.21
C ASP A 42 23.66 -0.91 -4.24
N ALA A 43 23.64 -1.59 -3.10
CA ALA A 43 23.07 -2.94 -3.01
C ALA A 43 21.55 -2.96 -3.30
N CYS A 44 20.84 -1.87 -3.00
CA CYS A 44 19.44 -1.74 -3.37
C CYS A 44 19.27 -1.54 -4.88
N ASP A 45 20.12 -0.73 -5.51
CA ASP A 45 20.11 -0.49 -6.95
C ASP A 45 20.44 -1.77 -7.74
N ASP A 46 21.41 -2.56 -7.29
CA ASP A 46 21.76 -3.85 -7.89
C ASP A 46 20.60 -4.86 -7.81
N ALA A 47 19.93 -4.92 -6.65
CA ALA A 47 18.76 -5.78 -6.45
C ALA A 47 17.57 -5.34 -7.33
N ASP A 48 17.34 -4.02 -7.44
CA ASP A 48 16.30 -3.44 -8.30
C ASP A 48 16.58 -3.76 -9.78
N ALA A 49 17.83 -3.61 -10.24
CA ALA A 49 18.23 -3.94 -11.61
C ALA A 49 18.04 -5.43 -11.92
N THR A 50 18.40 -6.32 -10.98
CA THR A 50 18.20 -7.76 -11.12
C THR A 50 16.70 -8.10 -11.23
N ALA A 51 15.86 -7.55 -10.35
CA ALA A 51 14.41 -7.78 -10.42
C ALA A 51 13.81 -7.32 -11.75
N GLN A 52 14.25 -6.18 -12.28
CA GLN A 52 13.81 -5.68 -13.58
C GLN A 52 14.18 -6.62 -14.74
N GLN A 53 15.36 -7.26 -14.71
CA GLN A 53 15.76 -8.22 -15.74
C GLN A 53 14.81 -9.43 -15.84
N PHE A 54 14.18 -9.81 -14.71
CA PHE A 54 13.16 -10.87 -14.68
C PHE A 54 11.74 -10.35 -14.94
N GLY A 55 11.55 -9.07 -15.26
CA GLY A 55 10.24 -8.45 -15.47
C GLY A 55 9.47 -8.14 -14.18
N GLU A 56 10.09 -8.30 -13.00
CA GLU A 56 9.47 -8.11 -11.69
C GLU A 56 9.44 -6.62 -11.29
N THR A 57 8.87 -5.80 -12.17
CA THR A 57 8.83 -4.33 -12.06
C THR A 57 7.95 -3.81 -10.92
N TRP A 58 7.17 -4.68 -10.26
CA TRP A 58 6.35 -4.32 -9.11
C TRP A 58 7.19 -4.06 -7.85
N ALA A 59 8.40 -4.62 -7.74
CA ALA A 59 9.24 -4.47 -6.55
C ALA A 59 9.95 -3.11 -6.48
N VAL A 60 10.19 -2.52 -7.65
CA VAL A 60 10.88 -1.24 -7.80
C VAL A 60 9.82 -0.12 -7.81
N PRO A 61 9.96 0.93 -6.97
CA PRO A 61 9.11 2.10 -7.07
C PRO A 61 9.24 2.69 -8.46
N LYS A 62 8.13 2.71 -9.18
CA LYS A 62 8.02 3.54 -10.37
C LYS A 62 8.02 4.98 -9.91
N VAL A 63 8.86 5.82 -10.52
CA VAL A 63 8.69 7.27 -10.41
C VAL A 63 7.37 7.58 -11.09
N VAL A 64 6.31 7.69 -10.30
CA VAL A 64 5.02 8.16 -10.80
C VAL A 64 5.20 9.66 -11.03
N THR A 65 5.48 10.06 -12.27
CA THR A 65 5.48 11.47 -12.70
C THR A 65 4.05 12.00 -12.82
N ALA A 66 3.14 11.53 -11.96
CA ALA A 66 1.75 11.93 -12.00
C ALA A 66 1.55 13.12 -11.07
N HIS A 67 0.94 14.16 -11.63
CA HIS A 67 0.50 15.32 -10.88
C HIS A 67 -0.73 14.97 -10.05
N ASP A 68 -1.01 15.77 -9.01
CA ASP A 68 -2.13 15.52 -8.09
C ASP A 68 -3.49 15.48 -8.79
N ASP A 69 -3.60 16.16 -9.93
CA ASP A 69 -4.78 16.23 -10.78
C ASP A 69 -4.90 15.08 -11.78
N ASP A 70 -3.85 14.27 -11.94
CA ASP A 70 -3.88 13.17 -12.89
C ASP A 70 -4.87 12.09 -12.47
N LEU A 71 -5.53 11.51 -13.48
CA LEU A 71 -6.54 10.49 -13.33
C LEU A 71 -5.98 9.12 -13.68
N LEU A 72 -5.87 8.26 -12.68
CA LEU A 72 -5.43 6.88 -12.85
C LEU A 72 -6.61 5.95 -13.11
N ASP A 73 -6.41 4.95 -13.94
CA ASP A 73 -7.37 3.86 -14.10
C ASP A 73 -7.36 2.94 -12.84
N PRO A 74 -8.29 1.97 -12.73
CA PRO A 74 -8.34 1.10 -11.56
C PRO A 74 -7.07 0.25 -11.35
N ALA A 75 -6.37 -0.12 -12.42
CA ALA A 75 -5.15 -0.92 -12.36
C ALA A 75 -3.98 -0.07 -11.85
N ASP A 76 -3.79 1.11 -12.43
CA ASP A 76 -2.77 2.06 -12.01
C ASP A 76 -3.00 2.54 -10.58
N ALA A 77 -4.25 2.81 -10.19
CA ALA A 77 -4.59 3.14 -8.81
C ALA A 77 -4.30 1.99 -7.82
N ALA A 78 -4.50 0.75 -8.26
CA ALA A 78 -4.19 -0.44 -7.46
C ALA A 78 -2.68 -0.59 -7.26
N ASP A 79 -1.90 -0.40 -8.33
CA ASP A 79 -0.44 -0.39 -8.27
C ASP A 79 0.07 0.75 -7.38
N PHE A 80 -0.47 1.97 -7.53
CA PHE A 80 -0.14 3.14 -6.73
C PHE A 80 -0.34 2.89 -5.22
N LEU A 81 -1.44 2.24 -4.84
CA LEU A 81 -1.74 1.92 -3.44
C LEU A 81 -1.16 0.58 -2.96
N CYS A 82 -0.42 -0.12 -3.83
CA CYS A 82 0.08 -1.47 -3.65
C CYS A 82 -1.03 -2.41 -3.14
N THR A 83 -2.14 -2.48 -3.87
CA THR A 83 -3.33 -3.28 -3.55
C THR A 83 -3.94 -3.90 -4.81
N SER A 84 -5.13 -4.49 -4.73
CA SER A 84 -5.83 -5.05 -5.89
C SER A 84 -6.90 -4.10 -6.44
N THR A 85 -7.21 -4.22 -7.73
CA THR A 85 -8.32 -3.50 -8.38
C THR A 85 -9.66 -3.73 -7.68
N ALA A 86 -9.88 -4.95 -7.18
CA ALA A 86 -11.04 -5.28 -6.35
C ALA A 86 -11.09 -4.45 -5.05
N ASN A 87 -9.93 -4.23 -4.42
CA ASN A 87 -9.86 -3.39 -3.23
C ASN A 87 -10.07 -1.90 -3.56
N ILE A 88 -9.58 -1.42 -4.71
CA ILE A 88 -9.88 -0.06 -5.21
C ILE A 88 -11.40 0.11 -5.38
N ARG A 89 -12.07 -0.83 -6.06
CA ARG A 89 -13.52 -0.83 -6.20
C ARG A 89 -14.22 -0.83 -4.84
N ARG A 90 -13.76 -1.66 -3.89
CA ARG A 90 -14.31 -1.74 -2.54
C ARG A 90 -14.17 -0.43 -1.78
N LEU A 91 -13.01 0.23 -1.86
CA LEU A 91 -12.77 1.53 -1.23
C LEU A 91 -13.71 2.61 -1.79
N ARG A 92 -13.90 2.62 -3.12
CA ARG A 92 -14.87 3.52 -3.77
C ARG A 92 -16.30 3.26 -3.32
N LEU A 93 -16.75 2.01 -3.36
CA LEU A 93 -18.11 1.64 -2.94
C LEU A 93 -18.36 1.93 -1.45
N ALA A 94 -17.32 1.93 -0.62
CA ALA A 94 -17.39 2.30 0.79
C ALA A 94 -17.30 3.82 1.04
N GLY A 95 -17.23 4.66 -0.01
CA GLY A 95 -17.08 6.12 0.10
C GLY A 95 -15.72 6.56 0.66
N ARG A 96 -14.72 5.68 0.66
CA ARG A 96 -13.37 5.96 1.19
C ARG A 96 -12.39 6.43 0.14
N LEU A 97 -12.78 6.39 -1.13
CA LEU A 97 -11.99 6.83 -2.27
C LEU A 97 -12.96 7.42 -3.29
N ASN A 98 -12.74 8.68 -3.65
CA ASN A 98 -13.52 9.33 -4.70
C ASN A 98 -13.13 8.74 -6.05
N GLY A 99 -14.11 8.55 -6.92
CA GLY A 99 -13.87 8.12 -8.29
C GLY A 99 -14.74 8.91 -9.24
N GLU A 100 -14.20 9.22 -10.41
CA GLU A 100 -14.92 9.85 -11.51
C GLU A 100 -15.23 8.80 -12.57
N HIS A 101 -16.43 8.85 -13.15
CA HIS A 101 -16.79 7.95 -14.23
C HIS A 101 -16.60 8.67 -15.57
N THR A 102 -15.66 8.18 -16.37
CA THR A 102 -15.38 8.66 -17.73
C THR A 102 -15.92 7.68 -18.77
N ASP A 103 -15.87 8.04 -20.06
CA ASP A 103 -16.23 7.13 -21.16
C ASP A 103 -15.38 5.85 -21.16
N SER A 104 -14.16 5.92 -20.63
CA SER A 104 -13.22 4.81 -20.49
C SER A 104 -13.35 4.04 -19.16
N GLY A 105 -14.40 4.35 -18.39
CA GLY A 105 -14.68 3.76 -17.08
C GLY A 105 -14.21 4.63 -15.91
N TRP A 106 -14.10 3.99 -14.74
CA TRP A 106 -13.74 4.69 -13.50
C TRP A 106 -12.30 5.20 -13.52
N ARG A 107 -12.11 6.38 -12.97
CA ARG A 107 -10.84 7.08 -12.81
C ARG A 107 -10.69 7.63 -11.39
N TYR A 108 -9.45 7.72 -10.92
CA TYR A 108 -9.10 8.08 -9.54
C TYR A 108 -8.03 9.14 -9.55
N ARG A 109 -8.25 10.28 -8.88
CA ARG A 109 -7.26 11.33 -8.79
C ARG A 109 -6.09 10.91 -7.91
N VAL A 110 -4.87 11.25 -8.33
CA VAL A 110 -3.65 10.99 -7.57
C VAL A 110 -3.69 11.64 -6.18
N ALA A 111 -4.24 12.86 -6.06
CA ALA A 111 -4.41 13.52 -4.77
C ALA A 111 -5.19 12.64 -3.75
N ASP A 112 -6.34 12.10 -4.16
CA ASP A 112 -7.17 11.24 -3.29
C ASP A 112 -6.42 9.96 -2.89
N LEU A 113 -5.61 9.40 -3.80
CA LEU A 113 -4.80 8.22 -3.51
C LEU A 113 -3.67 8.52 -2.52
N LYS A 114 -3.01 9.69 -2.64
CA LYS A 114 -2.00 10.17 -1.68
C LYS A 114 -2.63 10.41 -0.31
N ASP A 115 -3.78 11.08 -0.26
CA ASP A 115 -4.53 11.30 0.98
C ASP A 115 -4.88 9.98 1.65
N LEU A 116 -5.29 8.96 0.88
CA LEU A 116 -5.57 7.63 1.41
C LEU A 116 -4.33 6.92 1.97
N GLN A 117 -3.13 7.18 1.43
CA GLN A 117 -1.88 6.65 1.98
C GLN A 117 -1.50 7.35 3.30
N GLN A 118 -1.67 8.67 3.36
CA GLN A 118 -1.28 9.51 4.50
C GLN A 118 -2.28 9.44 5.66
N ASN A 119 -3.57 9.45 5.38
CA ASN A 119 -4.68 9.42 6.34
C ASN A 119 -5.19 8.00 6.62
N ARG A 120 -4.33 6.98 6.51
CA ARG A 120 -4.72 5.65 6.97
C ARG A 120 -5.00 5.74 8.47
N PRO A 121 -6.21 5.38 8.95
CA PRO A 121 -6.43 5.26 10.37
C PRO A 121 -5.38 4.28 10.90
N ARG A 122 -4.48 4.77 11.76
CA ARG A 122 -3.70 3.92 12.67
C ARG A 122 -4.69 2.92 13.23
N ALA A 123 -4.44 1.63 13.02
CA ALA A 123 -5.31 0.58 13.53
C ALA A 123 -5.69 0.95 14.97
N SER A 124 -6.99 1.15 15.19
CA SER A 124 -7.54 1.69 16.42
C SER A 124 -7.05 0.84 17.59
N VAL A 125 -6.10 1.39 18.34
CA VAL A 125 -5.90 1.02 19.73
C VAL A 125 -7.07 1.68 20.47
N GLU A 126 -7.72 0.91 21.34
CA GLU A 126 -8.85 1.28 22.20
C GLU A 126 -10.26 1.30 21.58
N ARG A 127 -10.95 0.16 21.76
CA ARG A 127 -12.33 0.17 22.28
C ARG A 127 -12.61 -1.10 23.09
N VAL A 128 -11.94 -1.25 24.24
CA VAL A 128 -12.38 -2.15 25.32
C VAL A 128 -12.07 -1.48 26.66
N ALA A 129 -12.92 -0.54 27.07
CA ALA A 129 -13.00 -0.06 28.46
C ALA A 129 -14.34 0.65 28.66
N ARG A 130 -15.43 -0.14 28.76
CA ARG A 130 -16.64 0.17 29.55
C ARG A 130 -17.71 -0.87 29.25
N VAL A 131 -17.68 -1.97 30.00
CA VAL A 131 -18.87 -2.52 30.67
C VAL A 131 -18.31 -3.24 31.89
N GLU A 132 -18.36 -2.58 33.04
CA GLU A 132 -18.58 -3.19 34.37
C GLU A 132 -18.61 -2.06 35.39
N ALA A 133 -19.84 -1.67 35.75
CA ALA A 133 -20.22 -0.99 36.98
C ALA A 133 -21.56 -1.58 37.39
#